data_AF-A0A8T3XIH1-F1
#
_entry.id   AF-A0A8T3XIH1-F1
#
_cell.length_a   1.000
_cell.length_b   1.000
_cell.length_c   1.000
_cell.angle_alpha   90.00
_cell.angle_beta   90.00
_cell.angle_gamma   90.00
#
_symmetry.space_group_name_H-M   'P 1'
#
loop_
_entity.id
_entity.type
_entity.pdbx_description
1 polymer ?
#
loop_
_entity_poly.entity_id
_entity_poly.type
_entity_poly.pdbx_seq_one_letter_code
_entity_poly.pdbx_strand_id
1 'polypeptide(L)'
;MVFFKFGKKKREEPLDMPMPEIQPMQPPTSASPIEQVLMMKQQGYTNNQIVQALQGQGFNTSQIYDAINQAELSGGFGATPLPQQEQMDMGMQDYGQGYEQPSYQQQSFQSVQPPKETQPASVDEERIQEVVEAIVDEKWDELVKDIRKVIEWKDRSEERLAKLEQQIIDMRLSIDSLTKSVMTKISSYDQNIVDVGTEIKAMEKVFQKVLPSLTESVNKLDRMTKVSKEPVKK
;
A
#
# COMPACT_ATOMS: atom_id res chain seq x y z
N MET A 1 -18.12 -60.70 28.44
CA MET A 1 -17.37 -60.54 29.70
C MET A 1 -16.05 -61.26 29.54
N VAL A 2 -14.97 -60.52 29.24
CA VAL A 2 -13.60 -61.04 29.08
C VAL A 2 -12.65 -60.01 29.69
N PHE A 3 -11.77 -60.51 30.56
CA PHE A 3 -10.71 -59.83 31.30
C PHE A 3 -9.55 -59.38 30.39
N PHE A 4 -8.53 -58.71 31.00
CA PHE A 4 -7.16 -58.38 30.54
C PHE A 4 -6.96 -56.90 30.14
N LYS A 5 -5.89 -56.18 30.52
CA LYS A 5 -4.72 -56.46 31.37
C LYS A 5 -4.10 -55.12 31.76
N PHE A 6 -3.77 -54.95 33.04
CA PHE A 6 -2.95 -53.86 33.56
C PHE A 6 -1.47 -54.13 33.20
N GLY A 7 -0.84 -53.19 32.49
CA GLY A 7 0.57 -53.27 32.10
C GLY A 7 1.42 -52.25 32.86
N LYS A 8 2.06 -52.69 33.94
CA LYS A 8 3.17 -51.99 34.60
C LYS A 8 4.38 -51.96 33.64
N LYS A 9 5.02 -50.80 33.48
CA LYS A 9 6.36 -50.73 32.87
C LYS A 9 7.30 -49.86 33.72
N LYS A 10 8.22 -50.60 34.34
CA LYS A 10 9.61 -50.33 34.75
C LYS A 10 10.07 -48.89 35.03
N ARG A 11 10.62 -48.78 36.23
CA ARG A 11 11.55 -47.77 36.75
C ARG A 11 12.97 -48.17 36.29
N GLU A 12 13.70 -47.26 35.68
CA GLU A 12 15.18 -47.30 35.53
C GLU A 12 15.72 -45.92 35.93
N GLU A 13 16.86 -45.93 36.62
CA GLU A 13 17.53 -44.86 37.35
C GLU A 13 18.35 -43.90 36.45
N PRO A 14 18.83 -42.75 36.97
CA PRO A 14 19.05 -41.53 36.19
C PRO A 14 20.41 -41.51 35.49
N LEU A 15 20.39 -41.20 34.19
CA LEU A 15 21.59 -40.79 33.46
C LEU A 15 21.82 -39.30 33.69
N ASP A 16 22.86 -39.01 34.46
CA ASP A 16 23.43 -37.69 34.69
C ASP A 16 23.97 -37.15 33.36
N MET A 17 23.21 -36.27 32.70
CA MET A 17 23.69 -35.45 31.59
C MET A 17 23.42 -33.98 31.94
N PRO A 18 24.46 -33.12 31.96
CA PRO A 18 24.25 -31.71 32.22
C PRO A 18 23.79 -31.06 30.91
N MET A 19 22.59 -30.45 30.92
CA MET A 19 22.19 -29.25 30.16
C MET A 19 20.66 -29.17 29.98
N PRO A 20 20.07 -27.99 29.74
CA PRO A 20 20.50 -26.64 30.10
C PRO A 20 19.49 -26.00 31.07
N GLU A 21 19.93 -24.94 31.71
CA GLU A 21 19.16 -24.00 32.50
C GLU A 21 17.83 -23.65 31.79
N ILE A 22 16.70 -23.89 32.46
CA ILE A 22 15.38 -23.46 31.99
C ILE A 22 15.40 -21.94 32.01
N GLN A 23 15.73 -21.33 30.88
CA GLN A 23 15.49 -19.91 30.66
C GLN A 23 13.98 -19.69 30.76
N PRO A 24 13.52 -18.68 31.53
CA PRO A 24 12.10 -18.34 31.55
C PRO A 24 11.65 -18.07 30.12
N MET A 25 10.59 -18.75 29.68
CA MET A 25 9.95 -18.53 28.39
C MET A 25 9.69 -17.04 28.23
N GLN A 26 10.51 -16.37 27.41
CA GLN A 26 10.25 -15.03 26.95
C GLN A 26 8.99 -15.09 26.08
N PRO A 27 8.03 -14.17 26.25
CA PRO A 27 6.90 -14.06 25.34
C PRO A 27 7.43 -13.84 23.91
N PRO A 28 6.70 -14.29 22.88
CA PRO A 28 7.13 -14.16 21.49
C PRO A 28 7.52 -12.71 21.22
N THR A 29 8.73 -12.54 20.72
CA THR A 29 9.37 -11.26 20.38
C THR A 29 8.35 -10.24 19.92
N SER A 30 8.17 -9.19 20.71
CA SER A 30 7.53 -7.96 20.29
C SER A 30 8.26 -7.48 19.04
N ALA A 31 7.66 -7.72 17.88
CA ALA A 31 8.14 -7.16 16.61
C ALA A 31 8.39 -5.68 16.86
N SER A 32 9.63 -5.24 16.59
CA SER A 32 10.04 -3.86 16.83
C SER A 32 9.00 -2.92 16.20
N PRO A 33 8.63 -1.80 16.85
CA PRO A 33 7.72 -0.82 16.26
C PRO A 33 8.08 -0.50 14.80
N ILE A 34 9.37 -0.47 14.49
CA ILE A 34 9.92 -0.22 13.15
C ILE A 34 9.51 -1.32 12.15
N GLU A 35 9.58 -2.59 12.54
CA GLU A 35 9.26 -3.73 11.69
C GLU A 35 7.76 -3.80 11.38
N GLN A 36 6.92 -3.48 12.38
CA GLN A 36 5.47 -3.39 12.20
C GLN A 36 5.09 -2.23 11.29
N VAL A 37 5.73 -1.06 11.46
CA VAL A 37 5.53 0.07 10.56
C VAL A 37 5.93 -0.31 9.14
N LEU A 38 7.10 -0.93 8.94
CA LEU A 38 7.58 -1.34 7.62
C LEU A 38 6.60 -2.29 6.93
N MET A 39 6.07 -3.27 7.66
CA MET A 39 5.06 -4.21 7.16
C MET A 39 3.75 -3.49 6.79
N MET A 40 3.25 -2.58 7.63
CA MET A 40 2.04 -1.80 7.33
C MET A 40 2.26 -0.86 6.14
N LYS A 41 3.43 -0.26 6.00
CA LYS A 41 3.75 0.57 4.82
C LYS A 41 3.80 -0.25 3.54
N GLN A 42 4.38 -1.44 3.56
CA GLN A 42 4.37 -2.35 2.41
C GLN A 42 2.95 -2.76 2.00
N GLN A 43 2.03 -2.83 2.96
CA GLN A 43 0.60 -3.09 2.71
C GLN A 43 -0.18 -1.83 2.27
N GLY A 44 0.47 -0.67 2.15
CA GLY A 44 -0.15 0.56 1.65
C GLY A 44 -0.92 1.37 2.70
N TYR A 45 -0.72 1.10 3.99
CA TYR A 45 -1.34 1.91 5.05
C TYR A 45 -0.71 3.31 5.12
N THR A 46 -1.55 4.30 5.43
CA THR A 46 -1.11 5.69 5.65
C THR A 46 -0.50 5.87 7.05
N ASN A 47 0.40 6.84 7.21
CA ASN A 47 1.06 7.11 8.50
C ASN A 47 0.04 7.33 9.65
N ASN A 48 -1.09 8.00 9.39
CA ASN A 48 -2.16 8.17 10.38
C ASN A 48 -2.83 6.85 10.79
N GLN A 49 -3.03 5.92 9.86
CA GLN A 49 -3.60 4.60 10.15
C GLN A 49 -2.62 3.72 10.91
N ILE A 50 -1.34 3.83 10.60
CA ILE A 50 -0.25 3.14 11.30
C ILE A 50 -0.15 3.61 12.75
N VAL A 51 -0.25 4.92 12.98
CA VAL A 51 -0.27 5.49 14.35
C VAL A 51 -1.43 4.93 15.17
N GLN A 52 -2.65 4.89 14.60
CA GLN A 52 -3.81 4.35 15.31
C GLN A 52 -3.66 2.85 15.60
N ALA A 53 -3.13 2.08 14.65
CA ALA A 53 -2.92 0.64 14.81
C ALA A 53 -1.86 0.32 15.89
N LEU A 54 -0.79 1.10 15.96
CA LEU A 54 0.28 0.92 16.95
C LEU A 54 -0.09 1.45 18.34
N GLN A 55 -0.86 2.54 18.41
CA GLN A 55 -1.45 3.00 19.67
C GLN A 55 -2.39 1.93 20.27
N GLY A 56 -3.17 1.24 19.43
CA GLY A 56 -4.01 0.11 19.85
C GLY A 56 -3.21 -1.10 20.37
N GLN A 57 -1.94 -1.20 20.02
CA GLN A 57 -1.01 -2.23 20.51
C GLN A 57 -0.21 -1.80 21.74
N GLY A 58 -0.45 -0.58 22.25
CA GLY A 58 0.16 -0.07 23.48
C GLY A 58 1.51 0.62 23.29
N PHE A 59 1.92 0.90 22.05
CA PHE A 59 3.15 1.65 21.79
C PHE A 59 2.99 3.13 22.12
N ASN A 60 4.06 3.74 22.65
CA ASN A 60 4.06 5.16 22.94
C ASN A 60 4.13 5.97 21.63
N THR A 61 3.39 7.07 21.57
CA THR A 61 3.39 8.01 20.44
C THR A 61 4.80 8.41 19.97
N SER A 62 5.75 8.64 20.88
CA SER A 62 7.15 8.93 20.50
C SER A 62 7.79 7.77 19.74
N GLN A 63 7.66 6.55 20.26
CA GLN A 63 8.21 5.34 19.66
C GLN A 63 7.62 5.05 18.28
N ILE A 64 6.34 5.40 18.10
CA ILE A 64 5.63 5.26 16.82
C ILE A 64 6.20 6.23 15.78
N TYR A 65 6.38 7.50 16.12
CA TYR A 65 6.93 8.49 15.19
C TYR A 65 8.39 8.20 14.83
N ASP A 66 9.20 7.79 15.81
CA ASP A 66 10.58 7.39 15.59
C ASP A 66 10.65 6.20 14.63
N ALA A 67 9.77 5.22 14.82
CA ALA A 67 9.68 4.04 13.96
C ALA A 67 9.21 4.35 12.53
N ILE A 68 8.28 5.29 12.35
CA ILE A 68 7.83 5.75 11.03
C ILE A 68 8.94 6.44 10.28
N ASN A 69 9.66 7.35 10.94
CA ASN A 69 10.79 8.05 10.33
C ASN A 69 11.91 7.06 9.96
N GLN A 70 12.23 6.11 10.84
CA GLN A 70 13.25 5.10 10.56
C GLN A 70 12.85 4.12 9.45
N ALA A 71 11.57 3.72 9.39
CA ALA A 71 11.07 2.87 8.31
C ALA A 71 11.03 3.60 6.96
N GLU A 72 10.84 4.93 6.95
CA GLU A 72 10.94 5.76 5.74
C GLU A 72 12.38 5.84 5.22
N LEU A 73 13.34 6.02 6.13
CA LEU A 73 14.76 6.03 5.80
C LEU A 73 15.25 4.65 5.32
N SER A 74 14.68 3.57 5.86
CA SER A 74 15.09 2.19 5.53
C SER A 74 14.33 1.57 4.35
N GLY A 75 13.13 2.07 4.03
CA GLY A 75 12.25 1.54 2.99
C GLY A 75 12.53 2.06 1.57
N GLY A 76 13.49 2.98 1.41
CA GLY A 76 13.94 3.50 0.12
C GLY A 76 14.82 2.51 -0.63
N PHE A 77 14.22 1.49 -1.27
CA PHE A 77 14.87 0.76 -2.36
C PHE A 77 15.09 1.73 -3.55
N GLY A 78 16.22 2.44 -3.53
CA GLY A 78 16.57 3.42 -4.54
C GLY A 78 17.72 4.31 -4.08
N ALA A 79 18.92 3.75 -4.07
CA ALA A 79 20.15 4.48 -3.81
C ALA A 79 20.27 5.71 -4.73
N THR A 80 20.17 6.89 -4.14
CA THR A 80 20.78 8.11 -4.69
C THR A 80 21.53 8.78 -3.55
N PRO A 81 22.87 8.82 -3.57
CA PRO A 81 23.64 9.48 -2.52
C PRO A 81 23.52 10.99 -2.72
N LEU A 82 22.95 11.68 -1.72
CA LEU A 82 23.02 13.13 -1.61
C LEU A 82 24.05 13.51 -0.53
N PRO A 83 24.71 14.66 -0.72
CA PRO A 83 26.04 14.93 -0.20
C PRO A 83 26.04 15.26 1.29
N GLN A 84 27.16 14.89 1.90
CA GLN A 84 27.56 15.17 3.26
C GLN A 84 28.07 16.61 3.38
N GLN A 85 27.43 17.42 4.22
CA GLN A 85 27.87 18.67 4.88
C GLN A 85 26.67 19.14 5.72
N GLU A 86 26.73 19.55 6.98
CA GLU A 86 27.79 20.00 7.87
C GLU A 86 27.39 19.64 9.31
N GLN A 87 28.40 19.44 10.16
CA GLN A 87 28.26 19.27 11.60
C GLN A 87 27.55 20.47 12.23
N MET A 88 26.47 20.22 12.97
CA MET A 88 26.13 21.04 14.12
C MET A 88 25.88 20.15 15.33
N ASP A 89 26.86 20.27 16.23
CA ASP A 89 26.82 20.01 17.66
C ASP A 89 25.43 20.32 18.26
N MET A 90 24.77 19.31 18.81
CA MET A 90 23.62 19.53 19.69
C MET A 90 23.60 18.47 20.79
N GLY A 91 24.22 18.87 21.91
CA GLY A 91 23.64 18.77 23.26
C GLY A 91 22.79 17.55 23.55
N MET A 92 23.45 16.52 24.08
CA MET A 92 22.86 15.41 24.81
C MET A 92 22.08 15.96 26.03
N GLN A 93 20.75 16.05 25.94
CA GLN A 93 19.87 16.25 27.09
C GLN A 93 19.35 14.91 27.58
N ASP A 94 20.12 14.36 28.51
CA ASP A 94 19.79 13.28 29.41
C ASP A 94 18.63 13.73 30.33
N TYR A 95 17.46 13.11 30.15
CA TYR A 95 16.34 13.24 31.10
C TYR A 95 16.56 12.23 32.22
N GLY A 96 17.00 12.75 33.37
CA GLY A 96 17.44 11.99 34.52
C GLY A 96 16.36 11.19 35.26
N GLN A 97 16.84 10.24 36.04
CA GLN A 97 16.21 9.66 37.22
C GLN A 97 17.30 9.05 38.10
N GLY A 98 17.36 9.46 39.37
CA GLY A 98 17.87 8.63 40.45
C GLY A 98 19.20 9.04 41.09
N TYR A 99 19.05 9.64 42.28
CA TYR A 99 19.91 9.55 43.47
C TYR A 99 21.39 9.92 43.35
N GLU A 100 21.78 11.04 43.99
CA GLU A 100 22.92 11.07 44.92
C GLU A 100 22.92 12.33 45.80
N GLN A 101 23.21 12.12 47.08
CA GLN A 101 23.28 13.09 48.17
C GLN A 101 24.70 13.68 48.23
N PRO A 102 24.89 14.98 48.54
CA PRO A 102 26.10 15.35 49.29
C PRO A 102 25.86 16.26 50.50
N SER A 103 26.39 15.75 51.61
CA SER A 103 27.17 16.38 52.67
C SER A 103 27.09 17.89 52.94
N TYR A 104 26.77 18.15 54.21
CA TYR A 104 26.97 19.36 54.99
C TYR A 104 28.40 19.93 54.92
N GLN A 105 28.51 21.23 54.69
CA GLN A 105 29.64 22.02 55.20
C GLN A 105 29.14 23.32 55.80
N GLN A 106 29.41 23.44 57.10
CA GLN A 106 29.09 24.56 57.98
C GLN A 106 30.25 25.53 57.94
N GLN A 107 30.01 26.79 57.58
CA GLN A 107 30.98 27.86 57.84
C GLN A 107 30.30 29.18 58.22
N SER A 108 30.38 29.44 59.53
CA SER A 108 30.53 30.72 60.24
C SER A 108 29.81 31.99 59.76
N PHE A 109 28.98 32.49 60.68
CA PHE A 109 28.44 33.84 60.77
C PHE A 109 29.50 34.94 60.64
N GLN A 110 29.20 35.96 59.83
CA GLN A 110 29.65 37.32 60.09
C GLN A 110 28.51 38.30 59.76
N SER A 111 28.30 39.21 60.69
CA SER A 111 27.15 40.08 60.81
C SER A 111 27.38 41.46 60.14
N VAL A 112 26.25 42.11 59.85
CA VAL A 112 26.04 43.56 59.63
C VAL A 112 26.16 44.07 58.19
N GLN A 113 24.99 44.23 57.54
CA GLN A 113 24.42 45.52 57.08
C GLN A 113 23.02 45.24 56.51
N PRO A 114 21.97 46.04 56.80
CA PRO A 114 20.71 45.92 56.07
C PRO A 114 20.94 46.46 54.64
N PRO A 115 20.82 45.64 53.59
CA PRO A 115 20.76 46.14 52.24
C PRO A 115 19.41 46.81 52.08
N LYS A 116 19.42 47.99 51.45
CA LYS A 116 18.20 48.65 50.95
C LYS A 116 17.34 47.62 50.22
N GLU A 117 16.03 47.69 50.45
CA GLU A 117 15.02 47.05 49.62
C GLU A 117 15.27 47.44 48.15
N THR A 118 16.00 46.60 47.43
CA THR A 118 15.92 46.55 45.98
C THR A 118 14.58 45.91 45.67
N GLN A 119 13.73 46.71 45.03
CA GLN A 119 12.47 46.29 44.42
C GLN A 119 12.64 44.94 43.71
N PRO A 120 11.69 44.01 43.87
CA PRO A 120 11.67 42.84 43.02
C PRO A 120 11.31 43.24 41.59
N ALA A 121 11.95 42.58 40.64
CA ALA A 121 11.39 42.19 39.34
C ALA A 121 10.73 43.31 38.50
N SER A 122 11.43 43.74 37.46
CA SER A 122 10.80 44.34 36.26
C SER A 122 11.69 44.17 35.03
N VAL A 123 13.02 44.11 35.21
CA VAL A 123 13.97 44.05 34.09
C VAL A 123 14.00 42.67 33.38
N ASP A 124 13.70 41.57 34.08
CA ASP A 124 13.64 40.25 33.43
C ASP A 124 12.30 39.99 32.73
N GLU A 125 11.18 40.48 33.27
CA GLU A 125 9.87 40.33 32.64
C GLU A 125 9.76 41.14 31.35
N GLU A 126 10.27 42.38 31.30
CA GLU A 126 10.25 43.21 30.10
C GLU A 126 11.09 42.61 28.96
N ARG A 127 12.26 42.04 29.27
CA ARG A 127 13.12 41.39 28.28
C ARG A 127 12.57 40.04 27.82
N ILE A 128 11.97 39.28 28.74
CA ILE A 128 11.25 38.05 28.38
C ILE A 128 10.03 38.39 27.53
N GLN A 129 9.31 39.48 27.84
CA GLN A 129 8.14 39.92 27.08
C GLN A 129 8.52 40.40 25.68
N GLU A 130 9.61 41.16 25.52
CA GLU A 130 10.13 41.57 24.21
C GLU A 130 10.57 40.37 23.35
N VAL A 131 11.28 39.40 23.96
CA VAL A 131 11.69 38.17 23.27
C VAL A 131 10.47 37.31 22.91
N VAL A 132 9.46 37.25 23.78
CA VAL A 132 8.22 36.52 23.53
C VAL A 132 7.39 37.20 22.43
N GLU A 133 7.24 38.52 22.42
CA GLU A 133 6.55 39.24 21.33
C GLU A 133 7.25 39.04 19.99
N ALA A 134 8.59 39.16 19.95
CA ALA A 134 9.35 38.92 18.73
C ALA A 134 9.20 37.48 18.21
N ILE A 135 9.25 36.48 19.11
CA ILE A 135 9.06 35.07 18.75
C ILE A 135 7.61 34.80 18.30
N VAL A 136 6.62 35.39 18.98
CA VAL A 136 5.20 35.23 18.63
C VAL A 136 4.92 35.83 17.26
N ASP A 137 5.42 37.04 16.97
CA ASP A 137 5.24 37.67 15.66
C ASP A 137 5.96 36.90 14.54
N GLU A 138 7.19 36.43 14.77
CA GLU A 138 7.92 35.62 13.80
C GLU A 138 7.18 34.31 13.49
N LYS A 139 6.69 33.61 14.52
CA LYS A 139 5.94 32.36 14.36
C LYS A 139 4.55 32.59 13.78
N TRP A 140 3.92 33.73 14.07
CA TRP A 140 2.65 34.11 13.47
C TRP A 140 2.80 34.36 11.97
N ASP A 141 3.85 35.07 11.57
CA ASP A 141 4.14 35.32 10.16
C ASP A 141 4.49 34.03 9.40
N GLU A 142 5.22 33.11 10.02
CA GLU A 142 5.50 31.78 9.47
C GLU A 142 4.20 30.97 9.28
N LEU A 143 3.33 30.95 10.30
CA LEU A 143 2.02 30.28 10.25
C LEU A 143 1.14 30.86 9.14
N VAL A 144 1.06 32.19 9.02
CA VAL A 144 0.27 32.86 7.96
C VAL A 144 0.78 32.49 6.58
N LYS A 145 2.10 32.39 6.38
CA LYS A 145 2.69 31.93 5.11
C LYS A 145 2.29 30.50 4.79
N ASP A 146 2.32 29.59 5.76
CA ASP A 146 1.93 28.20 5.53
C ASP A 146 0.43 28.04 5.27
N ILE A 147 -0.43 28.81 5.96
CA ILE A 147 -1.86 28.85 5.67
C ILE A 147 -2.10 29.30 4.22
N ARG A 148 -1.36 30.30 3.73
CA ARG A 148 -1.47 30.72 2.32
C ARG A 148 -1.09 29.60 1.36
N LYS A 149 -0.03 28.84 1.63
CA LYS A 149 0.34 27.66 0.82
C LYS A 149 -0.76 26.60 0.83
N VAL A 150 -1.41 26.38 1.97
CA VAL A 150 -2.54 25.44 2.10
C VAL A 150 -3.75 25.91 1.30
N ILE A 151 -4.06 27.22 1.30
CA ILE A 151 -5.14 27.78 0.48
C ILE A 151 -4.84 27.57 -1.01
N GLU A 152 -3.63 27.90 -1.47
CA GLU A 152 -3.27 27.65 -2.87
C GLU A 152 -3.32 26.16 -3.24
N TRP A 153 -2.91 25.28 -2.33
CA TRP A 153 -3.00 23.84 -2.52
C TRP A 153 -4.46 23.37 -2.57
N LYS A 154 -5.34 23.92 -1.73
CA LYS A 154 -6.79 23.67 -1.75
C LYS A 154 -7.36 24.09 -3.11
N ASP A 155 -7.07 25.31 -3.57
CA ASP A 155 -7.60 25.83 -4.83
C ASP A 155 -7.13 24.97 -6.02
N ARG A 156 -5.83 24.61 -6.06
CA ARG A 156 -5.29 23.67 -7.07
C ARG A 156 -5.94 22.28 -6.98
N SER A 157 -6.29 21.82 -5.79
CA SER A 157 -6.93 20.51 -5.59
C SER A 157 -8.40 20.54 -6.03
N GLU A 158 -9.12 21.63 -5.77
CA GLU A 158 -10.49 21.85 -6.22
C GLU A 158 -10.57 21.92 -7.75
N GLU A 159 -9.63 22.61 -8.40
CA GLU A 159 -9.55 22.64 -9.87
C GLU A 159 -9.30 21.24 -10.44
N ARG A 160 -8.36 20.47 -9.85
CA ARG A 160 -8.09 19.09 -10.27
C ARG A 160 -9.29 18.19 -10.04
N LEU A 161 -10.01 18.35 -8.94
CA LEU A 161 -11.21 17.57 -8.63
C LEU A 161 -12.32 17.84 -9.65
N ALA A 162 -12.58 19.11 -9.98
CA ALA A 162 -13.55 19.48 -11.00
C ALA A 162 -13.19 18.90 -12.37
N LYS A 163 -11.89 18.92 -12.74
CA LYS A 163 -11.43 18.31 -13.99
C LYS A 163 -11.60 16.80 -14.00
N LEU A 164 -11.33 16.12 -12.87
CA LEU A 164 -11.53 14.68 -12.75
C LEU A 164 -13.01 14.31 -12.86
N GLU A 165 -13.90 15.09 -12.24
CA GLU A 165 -15.34 14.90 -12.35
C GLU A 165 -15.79 14.99 -13.83
N GLN A 166 -15.33 16.02 -14.54
CA GLN A 166 -15.63 16.15 -15.97
C GLN A 166 -15.09 14.98 -16.79
N GLN A 167 -13.86 14.53 -16.54
CA GLN A 167 -13.28 13.38 -17.23
C GLN A 167 -14.05 12.08 -16.96
N ILE A 168 -14.60 11.89 -15.75
CA ILE A 168 -15.44 10.74 -15.42
C ILE A 168 -16.77 10.80 -16.19
N ILE A 169 -17.37 11.98 -16.29
CA ILE A 169 -18.60 12.19 -17.09
C ILE A 169 -18.32 11.87 -18.57
N ASP A 170 -17.23 12.41 -19.13
CA ASP A 170 -16.85 12.16 -20.52
C ASP A 170 -16.54 10.68 -20.77
N MET A 171 -15.87 10.01 -19.82
CA MET A 171 -15.59 8.58 -19.88
C MET A 171 -16.89 7.77 -19.90
N ARG A 172 -17.86 8.10 -19.06
CA ARG A 172 -19.18 7.45 -19.05
C ARG A 172 -19.87 7.58 -20.40
N LEU A 173 -19.90 8.80 -20.97
CA LEU A 173 -20.49 9.05 -22.29
C LEU A 173 -19.77 8.25 -23.39
N SER A 174 -18.43 8.14 -23.31
CA SER A 174 -17.65 7.36 -24.26
C SER A 174 -17.97 5.87 -24.20
N ILE A 175 -18.16 5.31 -22.98
CA ILE A 175 -18.54 3.90 -22.75
C ILE A 175 -19.95 3.64 -23.28
N ASP A 176 -20.90 4.55 -23.06
CA ASP A 176 -22.25 4.45 -23.60
C ASP A 176 -22.23 4.43 -25.14
N SER A 177 -21.42 5.30 -25.75
CA SER A 177 -21.23 5.32 -27.21
C SER A 177 -20.59 4.05 -27.74
N LEU A 178 -19.59 3.51 -27.03
CA LEU A 178 -18.90 2.28 -27.40
C LEU A 178 -19.85 1.10 -27.32
N THR A 179 -20.64 1.01 -26.25
CA THR A 179 -21.65 -0.04 -26.04
C THR A 179 -22.67 -0.02 -27.17
N LYS A 180 -23.15 1.17 -27.56
CA LYS A 180 -24.06 1.33 -28.70
C LYS A 180 -23.43 0.93 -30.03
N SER A 181 -22.17 1.30 -30.27
CA SER A 181 -21.42 0.94 -31.47
C SER A 181 -21.20 -0.57 -31.57
N VAL A 182 -20.80 -1.21 -30.46
CA VAL A 182 -20.63 -2.66 -30.35
C VAL A 182 -21.96 -3.36 -30.59
N MET A 183 -23.06 -2.92 -29.97
CA MET A 183 -24.38 -3.52 -30.19
C MET A 183 -24.83 -3.41 -31.65
N THR A 184 -24.55 -2.28 -32.31
CA THR A 184 -24.84 -2.08 -33.73
C THR A 184 -24.01 -3.04 -34.60
N LYS A 185 -22.71 -3.18 -34.31
CA LYS A 185 -21.84 -4.15 -35.01
C LYS A 185 -22.30 -5.59 -34.81
N ILE A 186 -22.66 -5.98 -33.59
CA ILE A 186 -23.20 -7.32 -33.31
C ILE A 186 -24.49 -7.56 -34.10
N SER A 187 -25.40 -6.57 -34.13
CA SER A 187 -26.65 -6.68 -34.89
C SER A 187 -26.39 -6.82 -36.40
N SER A 188 -25.43 -6.07 -36.94
CA SER A 188 -25.04 -6.21 -38.35
C SER A 188 -24.40 -7.57 -38.64
N TYR A 189 -23.65 -8.13 -37.68
CA TYR A 189 -23.01 -9.43 -37.81
C TYR A 189 -24.04 -10.56 -37.77
N ASP A 190 -25.03 -10.46 -36.88
CA ASP A 190 -26.16 -11.39 -36.81
C ASP A 190 -26.94 -11.42 -38.13
N GLN A 191 -27.25 -10.24 -38.70
CA GLN A 191 -27.89 -10.14 -40.01
C GLN A 191 -27.04 -10.77 -41.11
N ASN A 192 -25.73 -10.48 -41.16
CA ASN A 192 -24.84 -11.08 -42.15
C ASN A 192 -24.78 -12.61 -42.02
N ILE A 193 -24.81 -13.16 -40.81
CA ILE A 193 -24.86 -14.61 -40.60
C ILE A 193 -26.18 -15.19 -41.13
N VAL A 194 -27.31 -14.52 -40.88
CA VAL A 194 -28.61 -14.94 -41.42
C VAL A 194 -28.57 -14.94 -42.96
N ASP A 195 -28.06 -13.88 -43.56
CA ASP A 195 -27.95 -13.73 -45.02
C ASP A 195 -27.06 -14.82 -45.61
N VAL A 196 -25.87 -15.06 -45.04
CA VAL A 196 -24.98 -16.16 -45.42
C VAL A 196 -25.70 -17.52 -45.27
N GLY A 197 -26.48 -17.70 -44.21
CA GLY A 197 -27.32 -18.90 -44.03
C GLY A 197 -28.34 -19.09 -45.16
N THR A 198 -28.92 -18.01 -45.68
CA THR A 198 -29.82 -18.08 -46.84
C THR A 198 -29.08 -18.39 -48.14
N GLU A 199 -27.91 -17.80 -48.36
CA GLU A 199 -27.07 -18.08 -49.53
C GLU A 199 -26.58 -19.53 -49.52
N ILE A 200 -26.14 -20.04 -48.36
CA ILE A 200 -25.73 -21.44 -48.21
C ILE A 200 -26.89 -22.38 -48.54
N LYS A 201 -28.12 -22.08 -48.08
CA LYS A 201 -29.31 -22.87 -48.45
C LYS A 201 -29.62 -22.80 -49.94
N ALA A 202 -29.43 -21.65 -50.57
CA ALA A 202 -29.60 -21.52 -52.01
C ALA A 202 -28.55 -22.35 -52.76
N MET A 203 -27.29 -22.28 -52.33
CA MET A 203 -26.19 -23.08 -52.87
C MET A 203 -26.45 -24.58 -52.67
N GLU A 204 -26.96 -25.00 -51.51
CA GLU A 204 -27.38 -26.38 -51.23
C GLU A 204 -28.42 -26.85 -52.25
N LYS A 205 -29.47 -26.05 -52.52
CA LYS A 205 -30.48 -26.37 -53.54
C LYS A 205 -29.89 -26.47 -54.94
N VAL A 206 -28.95 -25.61 -55.29
CA VAL A 206 -28.23 -25.70 -56.58
C VAL A 206 -27.44 -27.00 -56.63
N PHE A 207 -26.71 -27.34 -55.56
CA PHE A 207 -25.96 -28.59 -55.45
C PHE A 207 -26.87 -29.82 -55.59
N GLN A 208 -28.03 -29.82 -54.92
CA GLN A 208 -29.03 -30.88 -55.04
C GLN A 208 -29.56 -31.06 -56.47
N LYS A 209 -29.64 -29.98 -57.26
CA LYS A 209 -30.05 -30.04 -58.68
C LYS A 209 -28.90 -30.47 -59.59
N VAL A 210 -27.68 -30.05 -59.29
CA VAL A 210 -26.49 -30.29 -60.13
C VAL A 210 -25.95 -31.71 -59.95
N LEU A 211 -25.96 -32.25 -58.72
CA LEU A 211 -25.46 -33.60 -58.44
C LEU A 211 -26.08 -34.68 -59.34
N PRO A 212 -27.42 -34.80 -59.47
CA PRO A 212 -28.03 -35.77 -60.37
C PRO A 212 -27.66 -35.54 -61.84
N SER A 213 -27.61 -34.29 -62.29
CA SER A 213 -27.25 -33.94 -63.68
C SER A 213 -25.81 -34.31 -64.01
N LEU A 214 -24.87 -34.11 -63.08
CA LEU A 214 -23.49 -34.56 -63.23
C LEU A 214 -23.40 -36.09 -63.26
N THR A 215 -24.09 -36.79 -62.35
CA THR A 215 -24.15 -38.25 -62.34
C THR A 215 -24.72 -38.79 -63.65
N GLU A 216 -25.78 -38.19 -64.18
CA GLU A 216 -26.40 -38.59 -65.44
C GLU A 216 -25.48 -38.32 -66.64
N SER A 217 -24.77 -37.17 -66.64
CA SER A 217 -23.81 -36.79 -67.68
C SER A 217 -22.60 -37.74 -67.70
N VAL A 218 -22.05 -38.08 -66.53
CA VAL A 218 -20.96 -39.06 -66.39
C VAL A 218 -21.42 -40.45 -66.85
N ASN A 219 -22.63 -40.88 -66.46
CA ASN A 219 -23.21 -42.15 -66.90
C ASN A 219 -23.43 -42.19 -68.43
N LYS A 220 -23.86 -41.09 -69.05
CA LYS A 220 -23.95 -40.97 -70.52
C LYS A 220 -22.57 -41.04 -71.17
N LEU A 221 -21.56 -40.39 -70.59
CA LEU A 221 -20.19 -40.41 -71.10
C LEU A 221 -19.57 -41.81 -71.05
N ASP A 222 -19.79 -42.55 -69.95
CA ASP A 222 -19.38 -43.96 -69.82
C ASP A 222 -20.05 -44.84 -70.89
N ARG A 223 -21.35 -44.65 -71.12
CA ARG A 223 -22.09 -45.37 -72.18
C ARG A 223 -21.58 -45.02 -73.58
N MET A 224 -21.41 -43.75 -73.90
CA MET A 224 -20.87 -43.33 -75.20
C MET A 224 -19.46 -43.88 -75.43
N THR A 225 -18.62 -43.90 -74.40
CA THR A 225 -17.27 -44.46 -74.47
C THR A 225 -17.31 -45.98 -74.67
N LYS A 226 -18.24 -46.70 -74.03
CA LYS A 226 -18.43 -48.14 -74.23
C LYS A 226 -18.91 -48.47 -75.65
N VAL A 227 -19.91 -47.74 -76.16
CA VAL A 227 -20.43 -47.93 -77.53
C VAL A 227 -19.33 -47.63 -78.57
N SER A 228 -18.51 -46.60 -78.36
CA SER A 228 -17.37 -46.31 -79.25
C SER A 228 -16.23 -47.34 -79.17
N LYS A 229 -16.18 -48.17 -78.12
CA LYS A 229 -15.20 -49.26 -77.99
C LYS A 229 -15.68 -50.59 -78.54
N GLU A 230 -16.94 -50.74 -78.93
CA GLU A 230 -17.39 -51.95 -79.62
C GLU A 230 -16.88 -51.93 -81.07
N PRO A 231 -16.12 -52.96 -81.52
CA PRO A 231 -15.62 -53.02 -82.88
C PRO A 231 -16.81 -53.15 -83.83
N VAL A 232 -16.90 -52.22 -84.78
CA VAL A 232 -17.82 -52.31 -85.93
C VAL A 232 -17.51 -53.61 -86.65
N LYS A 233 -18.31 -54.65 -86.41
CA LYS A 233 -18.26 -55.90 -87.17
C LYS A 233 -18.75 -55.59 -88.58
N LYS A 234 -17.80 -55.49 -89.52
CA LYS A 234 -18.05 -55.59 -90.96
C LYS A 234 -18.38 -57.03 -91.34
#